data_AF-A0A3R7QJ38-F1
#
_entry.id   AF-A0A3R7QJ38-F1
#
_cell.length_a   1.000
_cell.length_b   1.000
_cell.length_c   1.000
_cell.angle_alpha   90.00
_cell.angle_beta   90.00
_cell.angle_gamma   90.00
#
_symmetry.space_group_name_H-M   'P 1'
#
loop_
_entity.id
_entity.type
_entity.pdbx_description
1 polymer ?
#
loop_
_entity_poly.entity_id
_entity_poly.type
_entity_poly.pdbx_seq_one_letter_code
_entity_poly.pdbx_strand_id
1 'polypeptide(L)'
;MASAASDVNEVFSRLFDHRPFLKGEIEYFKKEFEEKRGDREVEQLFRSLELITEIKEGQIEKIVNSSDDNLPRTIADIQVALHMLEDTIDTEKKFNSEELLAKKRAERKSKLTATQQEVQEKLNFLENNYLEKEQALRAQFETLEKSAGF
;
A
#
# COMPACT_ATOMS: atom_id res chain seq x y z
N MET A 1 86.10 46.14 -44.31
CA MET A 1 86.25 44.76 -43.80
C MET A 1 85.65 44.60 -42.40
N ALA A 2 85.99 45.46 -41.42
CA ALA A 2 85.48 45.34 -40.04
C ALA A 2 83.97 45.58 -39.86
N SER A 3 83.33 46.47 -40.64
CA SER A 3 81.88 46.72 -40.50
C SER A 3 81.04 45.54 -41.01
N ALA A 4 81.41 44.94 -42.15
CA ALA A 4 80.70 43.79 -42.69
C ALA A 4 80.71 42.58 -41.74
N ALA A 5 81.81 42.36 -41.00
CA ALA A 5 81.88 41.29 -40.00
C ALA A 5 80.98 41.58 -38.77
N SER A 6 80.88 42.86 -38.37
CA SER A 6 79.97 43.30 -37.31
C SER A 6 78.51 43.10 -37.71
N ASP A 7 78.15 43.50 -38.93
CA ASP A 7 76.77 43.40 -39.44
C ASP A 7 76.34 41.93 -39.56
N VAL A 8 77.23 41.05 -40.02
CA VAL A 8 76.97 39.60 -40.08
C VAL A 8 76.79 39.02 -38.68
N ASN A 9 77.59 39.43 -37.71
CA ASN A 9 77.48 38.95 -36.33
C ASN A 9 76.21 39.45 -35.63
N GLU A 10 75.76 40.68 -35.95
CA GLU A 10 74.48 41.23 -35.49
C GLU A 10 73.29 40.46 -36.08
N VAL A 11 73.34 40.15 -37.38
CA VAL A 11 72.32 39.32 -38.05
C VAL A 11 72.30 37.91 -37.45
N PHE A 12 73.46 37.30 -37.21
CA PHE A 12 73.58 35.98 -36.60
C PHE A 12 73.02 35.98 -35.16
N SER A 13 73.36 37.01 -34.38
CA SER A 13 72.84 37.17 -33.01
C SER A 13 71.32 37.33 -33.03
N ARG A 14 70.74 38.10 -33.95
CA ARG A 14 69.27 38.21 -34.08
C ARG A 14 68.59 36.91 -34.54
N LEU A 15 69.23 36.14 -35.42
CA LEU A 15 68.68 34.87 -35.92
C LEU A 15 68.74 33.75 -34.88
N PHE A 16 69.77 33.73 -34.05
CA PHE A 16 70.02 32.62 -33.12
C PHE A 16 69.84 32.98 -31.63
N ASP A 17 69.57 34.25 -31.30
CA ASP A 17 69.13 34.64 -29.96
C ASP A 17 67.67 34.25 -29.75
N HIS A 18 67.50 33.04 -29.21
CA HIS A 18 66.22 32.43 -28.87
C HIS A 18 65.64 32.95 -27.54
N ARG A 19 66.35 33.83 -26.81
CA ARG A 19 65.88 34.36 -25.53
C ARG A 19 64.52 35.06 -25.62
N PRO A 20 64.20 35.86 -26.65
CA PRO A 20 62.88 36.48 -26.78
C PRO A 20 61.76 35.45 -26.96
N PHE A 21 62.03 34.40 -27.77
CA PHE A 21 61.09 33.31 -27.98
C PHE A 21 60.86 32.51 -26.68
N LEU A 22 61.93 32.06 -26.03
CA LEU A 22 61.86 31.32 -24.77
C LEU A 22 61.18 32.13 -23.66
N LYS A 23 61.45 33.43 -23.58
CA LYS A 23 60.77 34.31 -22.61
C LYS A 23 59.28 34.40 -22.89
N GLY A 24 58.88 34.55 -24.17
CA GLY A 24 57.48 34.53 -24.57
C GLY A 24 56.76 33.23 -24.23
N GLU A 25 57.40 32.08 -24.48
CA GLU A 25 56.86 30.76 -24.12
C GLU A 25 56.75 30.57 -22.60
N ILE A 26 57.73 31.03 -21.82
CA ILE A 26 57.68 30.98 -20.36
C ILE A 26 56.55 31.87 -19.81
N GLU A 27 56.40 33.08 -20.33
CA GLU A 27 55.31 33.99 -19.95
C GLU A 27 53.94 33.42 -20.35
N TYR A 28 53.84 32.81 -21.53
CA TYR A 28 52.63 32.13 -21.99
C TYR A 28 52.28 30.94 -21.09
N PHE A 29 53.26 30.08 -20.77
CA PHE A 29 53.07 28.94 -19.88
C PHE A 29 52.59 29.39 -18.51
N LYS A 30 53.22 30.42 -17.93
CA LYS A 30 52.81 31.00 -16.65
C LYS A 30 51.37 31.52 -16.71
N LYS A 31 51.02 32.25 -17.77
CA LYS A 31 49.66 32.78 -17.98
C LYS A 31 48.61 31.68 -18.12
N GLU A 32 48.88 30.62 -18.89
CA GLU A 32 47.93 29.53 -19.10
C GLU A 32 47.75 28.64 -17.85
N PHE A 33 48.82 28.38 -17.10
CA PHE A 33 48.79 27.40 -16.02
C PHE A 33 48.63 27.99 -14.63
N GLU A 34 49.18 29.17 -14.35
CA GLU A 34 49.04 29.83 -13.06
C GLU A 34 47.90 30.85 -13.08
N GLU A 35 47.86 31.72 -14.09
CA GLU A 35 46.93 32.87 -14.08
C GLU A 35 45.52 32.51 -14.58
N LYS A 36 45.38 31.65 -15.60
CA LYS A 36 44.07 31.23 -16.12
C LYS A 36 43.36 30.18 -15.27
N ARG A 37 44.10 29.31 -14.57
CA ARG A 37 43.49 28.35 -13.64
C ARG A 37 42.95 29.03 -12.40
N GLY A 38 43.61 30.10 -11.95
CA GLY A 38 43.21 30.87 -10.78
C GLY A 38 42.99 29.96 -9.57
N ASP A 39 41.97 30.29 -8.77
CA ASP A 39 41.62 29.54 -7.57
C ASP A 39 40.57 28.45 -7.81
N ARG A 40 40.35 28.02 -9.06
CA ARG A 40 39.25 27.08 -9.39
C ARG A 40 39.33 25.76 -8.62
N GLU A 41 40.53 25.22 -8.45
CA GLU A 41 40.77 23.98 -7.69
C GLU A 41 40.52 24.21 -6.19
N VAL A 42 40.89 25.38 -5.68
CA VAL A 42 40.67 25.79 -4.30
C VAL A 42 39.17 25.97 -4.02
N GLU A 43 38.44 26.64 -4.90
CA GLU A 43 36.97 26.77 -4.83
C GLU A 43 36.28 25.40 -4.84
N GLN A 44 36.72 24.47 -5.70
CA GLN A 44 36.18 23.11 -5.72
C GLN A 44 36.43 22.36 -4.42
N LEU A 45 37.61 22.52 -3.81
CA LEU A 45 37.92 21.94 -2.51
C LEU A 45 37.03 22.53 -1.41
N PHE A 46 36.82 23.85 -1.39
CA PHE A 46 35.92 24.50 -0.43
C PHE A 46 34.47 24.03 -0.59
N ARG A 47 33.95 23.93 -1.82
CA ARG A 47 32.61 23.38 -2.07
C ARG A 47 32.48 21.94 -1.60
N SER A 48 33.51 21.13 -1.83
CA SER A 48 33.52 19.73 -1.38
C SER A 48 33.53 19.66 0.15
N LEU A 49 34.32 20.51 0.81
CA LEU A 49 34.36 20.61 2.27
C LEU A 49 33.01 21.04 2.85
N GLU A 50 32.38 22.05 2.25
CA GLU A 50 31.05 22.54 2.65
C GLU A 50 30.01 21.42 2.57
N LEU A 51 29.92 20.71 1.44
CA LEU A 51 29.00 19.58 1.25
C LEU A 51 29.25 18.46 2.28
N ILE A 52 30.50 18.09 2.50
CA ILE A 52 30.86 17.05 3.48
C ILE A 52 30.44 17.49 4.88
N THR A 53 30.63 18.76 5.21
CA THR A 53 30.29 19.32 6.52
C THR A 53 28.78 19.35 6.72
N GLU A 54 28.03 19.79 5.71
CA GLU A 54 26.56 19.80 5.75
C GLU A 54 25.99 18.38 5.92
N ILE A 55 26.52 17.41 5.19
CA ILE A 55 26.10 16.01 5.32
C ILE A 55 26.40 15.50 6.72
N LYS A 56 27.64 15.71 7.19
CA LYS A 56 28.12 15.20 8.48
C LYS A 56 27.36 15.80 9.66
N GLU A 57 27.15 17.11 9.65
CA GLU A 57 26.62 17.85 10.80
C GLU A 57 25.10 17.99 10.75
N GLY A 58 24.48 17.98 9.57
CA GLY A 58 23.05 18.22 9.42
C GLY A 58 22.26 17.00 8.96
N GLN A 59 22.69 16.35 7.88
CA GLN A 59 21.83 15.38 7.19
C GLN A 59 21.82 14.01 7.87
N ILE A 60 22.97 13.54 8.38
CA ILE A 60 23.05 12.25 9.07
C ILE A 60 22.13 12.22 10.28
N GLU A 61 22.21 13.23 11.14
CA GLU A 61 21.40 13.29 12.37
C GLU A 61 19.89 13.34 12.05
N LYS A 62 19.49 14.13 11.04
CA LYS A 62 18.09 14.17 10.57
C LYS A 62 17.59 12.79 10.11
N ILE A 63 18.41 12.06 9.36
CA ILE A 63 18.05 10.72 8.88
C ILE A 63 17.93 9.75 10.06
N VAL A 64 18.87 9.77 10.99
CA VAL A 64 18.83 8.92 12.19
C VAL A 64 17.57 9.20 13.01
N ASN A 65 17.33 10.47 13.37
CA ASN A 65 16.17 10.85 14.19
C ASN A 65 14.84 10.50 13.50
N SER A 66 14.72 10.81 12.20
CA SER A 66 13.51 10.47 11.45
C SER A 66 13.32 8.96 11.30
N SER A 67 14.40 8.18 11.22
CA SER A 67 14.32 6.72 11.16
C SER A 67 13.91 6.14 12.51
N ASP A 68 14.48 6.66 13.61
CA ASP A 68 14.17 6.23 14.98
C ASP A 68 12.72 6.55 15.35
N ASP A 69 12.14 7.63 14.84
CA ASP A 69 10.72 7.95 15.07
C ASP A 69 9.77 7.11 14.19
N ASN A 70 10.08 6.99 12.90
CA ASN A 70 9.12 6.44 11.93
C ASN A 70 9.18 4.91 11.78
N LEU A 71 10.37 4.31 11.88
CA LEU A 71 10.52 2.86 11.71
C LEU A 71 9.80 2.07 12.80
N PRO A 72 9.93 2.38 14.11
CA PRO A 72 9.24 1.62 15.15
C PRO A 72 7.73 1.73 15.03
N ARG A 73 7.21 2.91 14.65
CA ARG A 73 5.78 3.11 14.39
C ARG A 73 5.30 2.22 13.24
N THR A 74 6.02 2.23 12.13
CA THR A 74 5.68 1.42 10.95
C THR A 74 5.74 -0.08 11.29
N ILE A 75 6.73 -0.51 12.06
CA ILE A 75 6.85 -1.90 12.53
C ILE A 75 5.65 -2.27 13.41
N ALA A 76 5.26 -1.42 14.35
CA ALA A 76 4.11 -1.66 15.22
C ALA A 76 2.81 -1.76 14.41
N ASP A 77 2.60 -0.86 13.44
CA ASP A 77 1.41 -0.88 12.57
C ASP A 77 1.34 -2.19 11.75
N ILE A 78 2.49 -2.67 11.24
CA ILE A 78 2.58 -3.95 10.53
C ILE A 78 2.29 -5.13 11.46
N GLN A 79 2.81 -5.12 12.69
CA GLN A 79 2.56 -6.19 13.66
C GLN A 79 1.08 -6.27 14.03
N VAL A 80 0.41 -5.13 14.21
CA VAL A 80 -1.04 -5.08 14.46
C VAL A 80 -1.81 -5.65 13.26
N ALA A 81 -1.45 -5.24 12.04
CA ALA A 81 -2.10 -5.74 10.83
C ALA A 81 -1.93 -7.26 10.67
N LEU A 82 -0.73 -7.79 10.94
CA LEU A 82 -0.46 -9.23 10.93
C LEU A 82 -1.31 -9.97 11.96
N HIS A 83 -1.38 -9.46 13.19
CA HIS A 83 -2.20 -10.08 14.24
C HIS A 83 -3.69 -10.10 13.86
N MET A 84 -4.22 -9.00 13.30
CA MET A 84 -5.60 -8.95 12.82
C MET A 84 -5.88 -9.96 11.70
N LEU A 85 -4.92 -10.19 10.80
CA LEU A 85 -5.03 -11.19 9.75
C LEU A 85 -5.03 -12.61 10.34
N GLU A 86 -4.12 -12.90 11.27
CA GLU A 86 -4.08 -14.18 11.98
C GLU A 86 -5.37 -14.48 12.72
N ASP A 87 -5.91 -13.49 13.46
CA ASP A 87 -7.19 -13.60 14.15
C ASP A 87 -8.35 -13.86 13.18
N THR A 88 -8.34 -13.21 12.01
CA THR A 88 -9.36 -13.42 10.97
C THR A 88 -9.30 -14.85 10.42
N ILE A 89 -8.10 -15.37 10.16
CA ILE A 89 -7.90 -16.73 9.68
C ILE A 89 -8.33 -17.75 10.74
N ASP A 90 -7.99 -17.52 12.01
CA ASP A 90 -8.33 -18.41 13.11
C ASP A 90 -9.83 -18.39 13.41
N THR A 91 -10.49 -17.24 13.31
CA THR A 91 -11.94 -17.14 13.42
C THR A 91 -12.62 -17.86 12.26
N GLU A 92 -12.13 -17.74 11.02
CA GLU A 92 -12.63 -18.50 9.87
C GLU A 92 -12.50 -20.02 10.08
N LYS A 93 -11.33 -20.51 10.53
CA LYS A 93 -11.13 -21.93 10.84
C LYS A 93 -12.07 -22.45 11.93
N LYS A 94 -12.33 -21.64 12.96
CA LYS A 94 -13.23 -22.00 14.07
C LYS A 94 -14.70 -21.84 13.70
N PHE A 95 -15.02 -21.02 12.70
CA PHE A 95 -16.37 -20.77 12.26
C PHE A 95 -16.90 -21.97 11.48
N ASN A 96 -17.49 -22.92 12.20
CA ASN A 96 -18.19 -24.05 11.60
C ASN A 96 -19.57 -23.60 11.07
N SER A 97 -19.53 -22.93 9.92
CA SER A 97 -20.72 -22.48 9.18
C SER A 97 -21.72 -23.63 8.98
N GLU A 98 -21.22 -24.84 8.73
CA GLU A 98 -22.05 -25.99 8.46
C GLU A 98 -22.86 -26.45 9.69
N GLU A 99 -22.25 -26.44 10.89
CA GLU A 99 -22.96 -26.74 12.14
C GLU A 99 -24.03 -25.67 12.47
N LEU A 100 -23.70 -24.39 12.30
CA LEU A 100 -24.66 -23.31 12.52
C LEU A 100 -25.85 -23.41 11.55
N LEU A 101 -25.57 -23.66 10.26
CA LEU A 101 -26.59 -23.86 9.23
C LEU A 101 -27.42 -25.11 9.51
N ALA A 102 -26.81 -26.20 9.97
CA ALA A 102 -27.51 -27.42 10.36
C ALA A 102 -28.49 -27.18 11.51
N LYS A 103 -28.06 -26.48 12.58
CA LYS A 103 -28.94 -26.08 13.70
C LYS A 103 -30.12 -25.23 13.21
N LYS A 104 -29.87 -24.22 12.38
CA LYS A 104 -30.93 -23.37 11.81
C LYS A 104 -31.89 -24.13 10.90
N ARG A 105 -31.40 -25.09 10.12
CA ARG A 105 -32.24 -25.98 9.30
C ARG A 105 -33.11 -26.89 10.17
N ALA A 106 -32.56 -27.45 11.24
CA ALA A 106 -33.30 -28.28 12.19
C ALA A 106 -34.42 -27.49 12.91
N GLU A 107 -34.11 -26.28 13.39
CA GLU A 107 -35.11 -25.37 13.99
C GLU A 107 -36.25 -25.08 13.00
N ARG A 108 -35.91 -24.76 11.74
CA ARG A 108 -36.92 -24.48 10.71
C ARG A 108 -37.79 -25.70 10.42
N LYS A 109 -37.18 -26.89 10.34
CA LYS A 109 -37.90 -28.16 10.11
C LYS A 109 -38.87 -28.44 11.27
N SER A 110 -38.42 -28.27 12.51
CA SER A 110 -39.26 -28.46 13.70
C SER A 110 -40.44 -27.48 13.75
N LYS A 111 -40.21 -26.21 13.41
CA LYS A 111 -41.29 -25.20 13.33
C LYS A 111 -42.29 -25.55 12.24
N LEU A 112 -41.81 -25.94 11.06
CA LEU A 112 -42.67 -26.35 9.95
C LEU A 112 -43.55 -27.54 10.33
N THR A 113 -42.98 -28.57 10.95
CA THR A 113 -43.76 -29.74 11.38
C THR A 113 -44.81 -29.40 12.43
N ALA A 114 -44.48 -28.50 13.38
CA ALA A 114 -45.45 -28.05 14.38
C ALA A 114 -46.60 -27.28 13.74
N THR A 115 -46.33 -26.36 12.82
CA THR A 115 -47.38 -25.64 12.09
C THR A 115 -48.22 -26.57 11.22
N GLN A 116 -47.60 -27.56 10.58
CA GLN A 116 -48.33 -28.58 9.80
C GLN A 116 -49.28 -29.39 10.69
N GLN A 117 -48.84 -29.79 11.88
CA GLN A 117 -49.68 -30.49 12.85
C GLN A 117 -50.85 -29.62 13.32
N GLU A 118 -50.60 -28.35 13.67
CA GLU A 118 -51.64 -27.42 14.10
C GLU A 118 -52.71 -27.20 13.00
N VAL A 119 -52.28 -27.08 11.74
CA VAL A 119 -53.19 -26.97 10.59
C VAL A 119 -54.01 -28.25 10.43
N GLN A 120 -53.36 -29.41 10.52
CA GLN A 120 -54.05 -30.70 10.40
C GLN A 120 -55.10 -30.90 11.50
N GLU A 121 -54.79 -30.52 12.74
CA GLU A 121 -55.73 -30.58 13.87
C GLU A 121 -56.95 -29.69 13.63
N LYS A 122 -56.75 -28.47 13.12
CA LYS A 122 -57.85 -27.55 12.78
C LYS A 122 -58.72 -28.10 11.64
N LEU A 123 -58.12 -28.71 10.63
CA LEU A 123 -58.86 -29.34 9.53
C LEU A 123 -59.71 -30.51 10.03
N ASN A 124 -59.12 -31.41 10.83
CA ASN A 124 -59.83 -32.54 11.42
C ASN A 124 -60.99 -32.08 12.33
N PHE A 125 -60.76 -31.04 13.13
CA PHE A 125 -61.81 -30.46 13.98
C PHE A 125 -62.98 -29.91 13.15
N LEU A 126 -62.68 -29.17 12.08
CA LEU A 126 -63.71 -28.66 11.17
C LEU A 126 -64.48 -29.81 10.52
N GLU A 127 -63.80 -30.80 9.99
CA GLU A 127 -64.42 -31.97 9.34
C GLU A 127 -65.38 -32.70 10.28
N ASN A 128 -64.95 -32.97 11.52
CA ASN A 128 -65.83 -33.57 12.53
C ASN A 128 -67.05 -32.69 12.83
N ASN A 129 -66.86 -31.38 13.00
CA ASN A 129 -67.97 -30.47 13.27
C ASN A 129 -68.98 -30.40 12.10
N TYR A 130 -68.48 -30.41 10.86
CA TYR A 130 -69.33 -30.47 9.68
C TYR A 130 -70.10 -31.78 9.61
N LEU A 131 -69.44 -32.92 9.87
CA LEU A 131 -70.08 -34.23 9.87
C LEU A 131 -71.18 -34.33 10.95
N GLU A 132 -70.92 -33.84 12.16
CA GLU A 132 -71.90 -33.80 13.25
C GLU A 132 -73.11 -32.94 12.87
N LYS A 133 -72.89 -31.75 12.30
CA LYS A 133 -73.97 -30.86 11.83
C LYS A 133 -74.75 -31.49 10.69
N GLU A 134 -74.09 -32.14 9.75
CA GLU A 134 -74.74 -32.85 8.65
C GLU A 134 -75.63 -33.98 9.18
N GLN A 135 -75.14 -34.78 10.12
CA GLN A 135 -75.92 -35.83 10.76
C GLN A 135 -77.11 -35.28 11.54
N ALA A 136 -76.91 -34.20 12.32
CA ALA A 136 -77.99 -33.54 13.04
C ALA A 136 -79.06 -32.99 12.09
N LEU A 137 -78.65 -32.40 10.96
CA LEU A 137 -79.57 -31.90 9.95
C LEU A 137 -80.35 -33.03 9.28
N ARG A 138 -79.67 -34.13 8.89
CA ARG A 138 -80.33 -35.33 8.35
C ARG A 138 -81.36 -35.89 9.33
N ALA A 139 -81.00 -36.01 10.61
CA ALA A 139 -81.91 -36.48 11.66
C ALA A 139 -83.13 -35.55 11.82
N GLN A 140 -82.93 -34.22 11.78
CA GLN A 140 -84.04 -33.26 11.80
C GLN A 140 -84.97 -33.45 10.61
N PHE A 141 -84.45 -33.58 9.39
CA PHE A 141 -85.26 -33.85 8.21
C PHE A 141 -86.02 -35.18 8.32
N GLU A 142 -85.39 -36.26 8.79
CA GLU A 142 -86.08 -37.53 9.01
C GLU A 142 -87.23 -37.43 10.03
N THR A 143 -87.05 -36.64 11.11
CA THR A 143 -88.14 -36.40 12.07
C THR A 143 -89.28 -35.58 11.49
N LEU A 144 -88.96 -34.58 10.67
CA LEU A 144 -89.95 -33.76 9.99
C LEU A 144 -90.74 -34.58 8.97
N GLU A 145 -90.07 -35.42 8.18
CA GLU A 145 -90.71 -36.36 7.24
C GLU A 145 -91.67 -37.32 7.97
N LYS A 146 -91.25 -37.89 9.11
CA LYS A 146 -92.12 -38.75 9.95
C LYS A 146 -93.31 -38.00 10.58
N SER A 147 -93.16 -36.69 10.84
CA SER A 147 -94.23 -35.85 11.44
C SER A 147 -95.19 -35.24 10.42
N ALA A 148 -94.76 -35.07 9.17
CA ALA A 148 -95.51 -34.42 8.09
C ALA A 148 -96.41 -35.38 7.29
N GLY A 149 -96.39 -36.68 7.58
CA GLY A 149 -97.34 -37.65 7.04
C GLY A 149 -97.13 -37.98 5.56
N PHE A 150 -96.19 -38.89 5.31
CA PHE A 150 -96.38 -40.02 4.40
C PHE A 150 -96.02 -41.31 5.13
#